data_AF-A0A7S1HES2-F1
#
_entry.id   AF-A0A7S1HES2-F1
#
_cell.length_a   1.000
_cell.length_b   1.000
_cell.length_c   1.000
_cell.angle_alpha   90.00
_cell.angle_beta   90.00
_cell.angle_gamma   90.00
#
_symmetry.space_group_name_H-M   'P 1'
#
loop_
_entity.id
_entity.type
_entity.pdbx_description
1 polymer ?
#
loop_
_entity_poly.entity_id
_entity_poly.type
_entity_poly.pdbx_seq_one_letter_code
_entity_poly.pdbx_strand_id
1 'polypeptide(L)'
;GGEGEDDSTIDACLAKRWTEGADAAYLEELWEGAVKIAMRHVPHRKDSVCVEVAARLKAIGRHAKAAQLLRECGMIEQALDVCIEGKLWILGREIAQQSVDPASRHRLEAAERAA
;
A
#
# COMPACT_ATOMS: atom_id res chain seq x y z
N GLY A 1 11.51 -24.83 -10.70
CA GLY A 1 10.13 -24.36 -10.48
C GLY A 1 10.15 -23.50 -9.25
N GLY A 2 9.72 -22.25 -9.34
CA GLY A 2 9.69 -21.32 -8.22
C GLY A 2 8.59 -20.29 -8.42
N GLU A 3 8.56 -19.66 -9.61
CA GLU A 3 7.58 -18.61 -9.94
C GLU A 3 6.10 -19.05 -9.81
N GLY A 4 5.75 -20.28 -10.20
CA GLY A 4 4.37 -20.77 -10.09
C GLY A 4 3.90 -21.04 -8.65
N GLU A 5 4.83 -21.31 -7.73
CA GLU A 5 4.53 -21.51 -6.30
C GLU A 5 4.37 -20.15 -5.59
N ASP A 6 5.21 -19.19 -5.94
CA ASP A 6 5.12 -17.81 -5.47
C ASP A 6 3.79 -17.15 -5.89
N ASP A 7 3.38 -17.35 -7.15
CA ASP A 7 2.08 -16.85 -7.65
C ASP A 7 0.90 -17.42 -6.89
N SER A 8 0.90 -18.73 -6.67
CA SER A 8 -0.16 -19.42 -5.94
C SER A 8 -0.25 -18.96 -4.48
N THR A 9 0.90 -18.68 -3.87
CA THR A 9 0.99 -18.19 -2.48
C THR A 9 0.43 -16.77 -2.37
N ILE A 10 0.80 -15.88 -3.30
CA ILE A 10 0.24 -14.53 -3.38
C ILE A 10 -1.29 -14.61 -3.50
N ASP A 11 -1.80 -15.45 -4.40
CA ASP A 11 -3.23 -15.60 -4.62
C ASP A 11 -3.96 -16.14 -3.39
N ALA A 12 -3.36 -17.08 -2.65
CA ALA A 12 -3.92 -17.60 -1.41
C ALA A 12 -4.01 -16.53 -0.31
N CYS A 13 -2.99 -15.67 -0.19
CA CYS A 13 -3.01 -14.53 0.73
C CYS A 13 -4.09 -13.52 0.33
N LEU A 14 -4.20 -13.21 -0.96
CA LEU A 14 -5.22 -12.30 -1.48
C LEU A 14 -6.63 -12.92 -1.45
N ALA A 15 -6.79 -14.23 -1.43
CA ALA A 15 -8.11 -14.85 -1.28
C ALA A 15 -8.75 -14.55 0.10
N LYS A 16 -7.94 -14.25 1.13
CA LYS A 16 -8.43 -13.85 2.44
C LYS A 16 -8.97 -12.42 2.40
N ARG A 17 -10.28 -12.29 2.59
CA ARG A 17 -10.98 -11.00 2.66
C ARG A 17 -11.26 -10.62 4.11
N TRP A 18 -11.48 -9.33 4.33
CA TRP A 18 -12.05 -8.83 5.56
C TRP A 18 -13.45 -9.43 5.78
N THR A 19 -13.68 -9.96 6.99
CA THR A 19 -14.99 -10.40 7.47
C THR A 19 -15.21 -9.85 8.87
N GLU A 20 -16.47 -9.69 9.28
CA GLU A 20 -16.79 -9.28 10.65
C GLU A 20 -16.19 -10.29 11.65
N GLY A 21 -15.40 -9.79 12.62
CA GLY A 21 -14.66 -10.62 13.58
C GLY A 21 -13.28 -11.10 13.11
N ALA A 22 -12.83 -10.73 11.91
CA ALA A 22 -11.45 -11.00 11.48
C ALA A 22 -10.44 -10.16 12.27
N ASP A 23 -9.28 -10.73 12.56
CA ASP A 23 -8.17 -9.98 13.13
C ASP A 23 -7.50 -9.11 12.07
N ALA A 24 -7.64 -7.79 12.21
CA ALA A 24 -7.05 -6.80 11.31
C ALA A 24 -5.52 -6.88 11.30
N ALA A 25 -4.88 -7.23 12.42
CA ALA A 25 -3.43 -7.36 12.48
C ALA A 25 -2.94 -8.59 11.69
N TYR A 26 -3.66 -9.71 11.81
CA TYR A 26 -3.38 -10.91 11.02
C TYR A 26 -3.53 -10.66 9.52
N LEU A 27 -4.60 -9.99 9.09
CA LEU A 27 -4.82 -9.67 7.68
C LEU A 27 -3.76 -8.70 7.13
N GLU A 28 -3.34 -7.73 7.95
CA GLU A 28 -2.24 -6.82 7.61
C GLU A 28 -0.93 -7.58 7.37
N GLU A 29 -0.53 -8.45 8.30
CA GLU A 29 0.69 -9.27 8.16
C GLU A 29 0.63 -10.20 6.94
N LEU A 30 -0.52 -10.85 6.73
CA LEU A 30 -0.74 -11.74 5.61
C LEU A 30 -0.61 -11.03 4.26
N TRP A 31 -1.26 -9.87 4.12
CA TRP A 31 -1.22 -9.11 2.87
C TRP A 31 0.15 -8.45 2.64
N GLU A 32 0.84 -7.99 3.69
CA GLU A 32 2.24 -7.56 3.58
C GLU A 32 3.15 -8.68 3.08
N GLY A 33 2.94 -9.92 3.57
CA GLY A 33 3.66 -11.09 3.10
C GLY A 33 3.52 -11.29 1.60
N ALA A 34 2.30 -11.17 1.07
CA ALA A 34 2.03 -11.26 -0.36
C ALA A 34 2.81 -10.22 -1.17
N VAL A 35 2.87 -8.97 -0.69
CA VAL A 35 3.64 -7.91 -1.36
C VAL A 35 5.14 -8.20 -1.33
N LYS A 36 5.69 -8.65 -0.19
CA LYS A 36 7.11 -8.99 -0.07
C LYS A 36 7.50 -10.11 -1.03
N ILE A 37 6.64 -11.11 -1.22
CA ILE A 37 6.85 -12.18 -2.20
C ILE A 37 6.81 -11.60 -3.62
N ALA A 38 5.80 -10.79 -3.95
CA ALA A 38 5.66 -10.17 -5.27
C ALA A 38 6.87 -9.28 -5.63
N MET A 39 7.36 -8.48 -4.69
CA MET A 39 8.53 -7.61 -4.89
C MET A 39 9.81 -8.40 -5.20
N ARG A 40 9.98 -9.57 -4.59
CA ARG A 40 11.24 -10.35 -4.67
C ARG A 40 11.24 -11.38 -5.78
N HIS A 41 10.12 -12.07 -5.96
CA HIS A 41 10.03 -13.27 -6.77
C HIS A 41 9.18 -13.07 -8.03
N VAL A 42 8.25 -12.12 -8.00
CA VAL A 42 7.27 -11.92 -9.09
C VAL A 42 7.13 -10.44 -9.48
N PRO A 43 8.23 -9.77 -9.91
CA PRO A 43 8.25 -8.31 -10.11
C PRO A 43 7.24 -7.83 -11.14
N HIS A 44 6.84 -8.68 -12.09
CA HIS A 44 5.81 -8.36 -13.08
C HIS A 44 4.40 -8.23 -12.48
N ARG A 45 4.13 -8.83 -11.31
CA ARG A 45 2.87 -8.69 -10.56
C ARG A 45 2.93 -7.65 -9.44
N LYS A 46 4.14 -7.24 -9.03
CA LYS A 46 4.39 -6.35 -7.88
C LYS A 46 3.40 -5.18 -7.84
N ASP A 47 3.32 -4.38 -8.90
CA ASP A 47 2.49 -3.17 -8.91
C ASP A 47 0.99 -3.49 -8.69
N SER A 48 0.48 -4.54 -9.35
CA SER A 48 -0.91 -4.98 -9.18
C SER A 48 -1.19 -5.44 -7.75
N VAL A 49 -0.28 -6.23 -7.18
CA VAL A 49 -0.42 -6.76 -5.81
C VAL A 49 -0.33 -5.62 -4.79
N CYS A 50 0.60 -4.67 -4.94
CA CYS A 50 0.73 -3.53 -4.04
C CYS A 50 -0.53 -2.65 -4.03
N VAL A 51 -1.10 -2.36 -5.21
CA VAL A 51 -2.33 -1.56 -5.33
C VAL A 51 -3.51 -2.27 -4.68
N GLU A 52 -3.67 -3.57 -4.94
CA GLU A 52 -4.76 -4.36 -4.37
C GLU A 52 -4.67 -4.45 -2.84
N VAL A 53 -3.48 -4.73 -2.30
CA VAL A 53 -3.26 -4.79 -0.86
C VAL A 53 -3.47 -3.42 -0.20
N ALA A 54 -2.99 -2.35 -0.81
CA ALA A 54 -3.23 -0.99 -0.31
C ALA A 54 -4.73 -0.67 -0.24
N ALA A 55 -5.50 -1.02 -1.27
CA ALA A 55 -6.95 -0.82 -1.27
C ALA A 55 -7.65 -1.57 -0.12
N ARG A 56 -7.23 -2.80 0.17
CA ARG A 56 -7.77 -3.61 1.26
C ARG A 56 -7.42 -3.04 2.64
N LEU A 57 -6.18 -2.61 2.83
CA LEU A 57 -5.73 -1.95 4.06
C LEU A 57 -6.52 -0.66 4.32
N LYS A 58 -6.76 0.15 3.28
CA LYS A 58 -7.61 1.35 3.39
C LYS A 58 -9.04 1.00 3.82
N ALA A 59 -9.63 -0.05 3.22
CA ALA A 59 -10.99 -0.49 3.54
C ALA A 59 -11.18 -0.89 5.01
N ILE A 60 -10.11 -1.29 5.70
CA ILE A 60 -10.12 -1.60 7.14
C ILE A 60 -9.55 -0.47 8.01
N GLY A 61 -9.39 0.74 7.45
CA GLY A 61 -8.92 1.93 8.16
C GLY A 61 -7.40 2.06 8.31
N ARG A 62 -6.60 1.12 7.79
CA ARG A 62 -5.13 1.08 7.90
C ARG A 62 -4.43 1.93 6.83
N HIS A 63 -4.82 3.21 6.71
CA HIS A 63 -4.28 4.14 5.71
C HIS A 63 -2.75 4.31 5.82
N ALA A 64 -2.21 4.40 7.04
CA ALA A 64 -0.78 4.60 7.24
C ALA A 64 0.04 3.42 6.71
N LYS A 65 -0.46 2.20 6.93
CA LYS A 65 0.19 1.01 6.42
C LYS A 65 0.09 0.92 4.89
N ALA A 66 -1.09 1.19 4.34
CA ALA A 66 -1.29 1.23 2.89
C ALA A 66 -0.32 2.20 2.19
N ALA A 67 -0.14 3.40 2.73
CA ALA A 67 0.79 4.38 2.20
C ALA A 67 2.26 3.93 2.30
N GLN A 68 2.68 3.37 3.45
CA GLN A 68 4.03 2.84 3.64
C GLN A 68 4.35 1.71 2.66
N LEU A 69 3.40 0.79 2.47
CA LEU A 69 3.54 -0.33 1.55
C LEU A 69 3.67 0.14 0.09
N LEU A 70 2.84 1.08 -0.35
CA LEU A 70 2.97 1.67 -1.69
C LEU A 70 4.32 2.38 -1.86
N ARG A 71 4.77 3.12 -0.85
CA ARG A 71 6.10 3.75 -0.84
C ARG A 71 7.21 2.70 -0.99
N GLU A 72 7.16 1.60 -0.26
CA GLU A 72 8.14 0.50 -0.38
C GLU A 72 8.12 -0.14 -1.78
N CYS A 73 6.96 -0.21 -2.41
CA CYS A 73 6.84 -0.65 -3.81
C CYS A 73 7.34 0.40 -4.83
N GLY A 74 7.77 1.59 -4.41
CA GLY A 74 8.17 2.70 -5.29
C GLY A 74 7.01 3.47 -5.91
N MET A 75 5.78 3.21 -5.44
CA MET A 75 4.53 3.79 -5.93
C MET A 75 4.22 5.11 -5.20
N ILE A 76 5.12 6.08 -5.34
CA ILE A 76 5.16 7.30 -4.52
C ILE A 76 3.87 8.13 -4.65
N GLU A 77 3.35 8.31 -5.86
CA GLU A 77 2.15 9.12 -6.06
C GLU A 77 0.89 8.47 -5.47
N GLN A 78 0.72 7.15 -5.64
CA GLN A 78 -0.38 6.44 -4.98
C GLN A 78 -0.23 6.48 -3.45
N ALA A 79 1.00 6.38 -2.92
CA ALA A 79 1.23 6.49 -1.49
C ALA A 79 0.80 7.86 -0.94
N LEU A 80 1.07 8.94 -1.68
CA LEU A 80 0.63 10.29 -1.33
C LEU A 80 -0.89 10.45 -1.38
N ASP A 81 -1.56 9.85 -2.37
CA ASP A 81 -3.02 9.85 -2.45
C ASP A 81 -3.64 9.23 -1.20
N VAL A 82 -3.08 8.09 -0.76
CA VAL A 82 -3.51 7.43 0.48
C VAL A 82 -3.23 8.29 1.71
N CYS A 83 -2.09 8.98 1.76
CA CYS A 83 -1.81 9.91 2.85
C CYS A 83 -2.83 11.05 2.91
N ILE A 84 -3.21 11.62 1.78
CA ILE A 84 -4.22 12.70 1.73
C ILE A 84 -5.58 12.19 2.18
N GLU A 85 -6.03 11.05 1.64
CA GLU A 85 -7.31 10.43 2.00
C GLU A 85 -7.39 10.10 3.50
N GLY A 86 -6.31 9.55 4.05
CA GLY A 86 -6.20 9.22 5.48
C GLY A 86 -5.84 10.41 6.39
N LYS A 87 -5.72 11.63 5.85
CA LYS A 87 -5.24 12.83 6.57
C LYS A 87 -3.91 12.62 7.32
N LEU A 88 -3.00 11.85 6.72
CA LEU A 88 -1.71 11.44 7.28
C LEU A 88 -0.59 12.44 6.92
N TRP A 89 -0.73 13.69 7.36
CA TRP A 89 0.11 14.78 6.86
C TRP A 89 1.60 14.63 7.14
N ILE A 90 1.97 14.10 8.31
CA ILE A 90 3.37 13.87 8.68
C ILE A 90 4.01 12.85 7.74
N LEU A 91 3.40 11.67 7.60
CA LEU A 91 3.87 10.63 6.68
C LEU A 91 3.85 11.11 5.22
N GLY A 92 2.80 11.84 4.82
CA GLY A 92 2.70 12.41 3.48
C GLY A 92 3.89 13.32 3.16
N ARG A 93 4.32 14.16 4.11
CA ARG A 93 5.48 15.07 3.90
C ARG A 93 6.79 14.29 3.76
N GLU A 94 6.97 13.21 4.51
CA GLU A 94 8.13 12.32 4.37
C GLU A 94 8.15 11.62 2.99
N ILE A 95 7.00 11.17 2.51
CA ILE A 95 6.86 10.52 1.21
C ILE A 95 7.05 11.54 0.07
N ALA A 96 6.52 12.75 0.20
CA ALA A 96 6.63 13.79 -0.82
C ALA A 96 8.08 14.29 -1.01
N GLN A 97 8.98 13.99 -0.07
CA GLN A 97 10.42 14.22 -0.26
C GLN A 97 11.06 13.25 -1.26
N GLN A 98 10.46 12.06 -1.45
CA GLN A 98 10.91 11.04 -2.40
C GLN A 98 10.26 11.19 -3.78
N SER A 99 9.22 12.03 -3.92
CA SER A 99 8.64 12.30 -5.22
C SER A 99 9.57 13.17 -6.06
N VAL A 100 9.66 12.82 -7.34
CA VAL A 100 10.35 13.62 -8.36
C VAL A 100 9.48 14.75 -8.90
N ASP A 101 8.17 14.71 -8.64
CA ASP A 101 7.23 15.76 -9.04
C ASP A 101 7.13 16.84 -7.94
N PRO A 102 7.58 18.08 -8.20
CA PRO A 102 7.43 19.18 -7.25
C PRO A 102 5.97 19.48 -6.88
N ALA A 103 5.03 19.18 -7.78
CA ALA A 103 3.60 19.40 -7.54
C ALA A 103 3.04 18.52 -6.41
N SER A 104 3.67 17.37 -6.14
CA SER A 104 3.28 16.43 -5.09
C SER A 104 3.28 17.06 -3.70
N ARG A 105 4.25 17.93 -3.40
CA ARG A 105 4.29 18.68 -2.13
C ARG A 105 3.18 19.72 -2.05
N HIS A 106 3.00 20.50 -3.12
CA HIS A 106 1.96 21.53 -3.17
C HIS A 106 0.55 20.93 -3.00
N ARG A 107 0.30 19.79 -3.64
CA ARG A 107 -0.96 19.06 -3.54
C ARG A 107 -1.23 18.60 -2.11
N LEU A 108 -0.23 18.04 -1.43
CA LEU A 108 -0.33 17.62 -0.04
C LEU A 108 -0.62 18.81 0.90
N GLU A 109 0.13 19.90 0.76
CA GLU A 109 -0.04 21.10 1.59
C GLU A 109 -1.40 21.77 1.36
N ALA A 110 -1.87 21.82 0.12
CA ALA A 110 -3.19 22.34 -0.21
C ALA A 110 -4.30 21.49 0.42
N ALA A 111 -4.17 20.17 0.38
CA ALA A 111 -5.10 19.26 1.03
C ALA A 111 -5.11 19.41 2.56
N GLU A 112 -3.95 19.54 3.20
CA GLU A 112 -3.83 19.75 4.65
C GLU A 112 -4.50 21.05 5.11
N ARG A 113 -4.37 22.14 4.34
CA ARG A 113 -5.01 23.43 4.66
C ARG A 113 -6.53 23.43 4.50
N ALA A 114 -7.07 22.53 3.66
CA ALA A 114 -8.50 22.45 3.38
C ALA A 114 -9.26 21.46 4.28
N ALA A 115 -8.56 20.72 5.13
CA ALA A 115 -9.08 19.56 5.87
C ALA A 115 -9.57 19.86 7.29
#